data_AF-A0A401IK95-F1
#
_entry.id   AF-A0A401IK95-F1
#
_cell.length_a   1.000
_cell.length_b   1.000
_cell.length_c   1.000
_cell.angle_alpha   90.00
_cell.angle_beta   90.00
_cell.angle_gamma   90.00
#
_symmetry.space_group_name_H-M   'P 1'
#
loop_
_entity.id
_entity.type
_entity.pdbx_description
1 polymer ?
#
loop_
_entity_poly.entity_id
_entity_poly.type
_entity_poly.pdbx_seq_one_letter_code
_entity_poly.pdbx_strand_id
1 'polypeptide(L)' 'MEPISANLSLEQQFEMKRIRDAAKGMSREQALDLLLKASRLLMIKTNVARNLAK' A
#
# COMPACT_ATOMS: atom_id res chain seq x y z
N MET A 1 11.18 -16.40 14.09
CA MET A 1 10.71 -15.07 13.64
C MET A 1 9.21 -15.08 13.82
N GLU A 2 8.69 -14.34 14.82
CA GLU A 2 7.25 -14.25 15.05
C GLU A 2 6.55 -13.84 13.75
N PRO A 3 5.40 -14.45 13.38
CA PRO A 3 4.68 -14.03 12.20
C PRO A 3 4.25 -12.58 12.41
N ILE A 4 4.73 -11.69 11.55
CA ILE A 4 4.25 -10.30 11.50
C ILE A 4 2.74 -10.40 11.34
N SER A 5 2.00 -10.05 12.40
CA SER A 5 0.54 -10.04 12.39
C SER A 5 0.06 -9.36 11.11
N ALA A 6 -0.66 -10.10 10.27
CA ALA A 6 -1.23 -9.59 9.02
C ALA A 6 -2.40 -8.62 9.26
N ASN A 7 -2.71 -8.31 10.53
CA ASN A 7 -3.75 -7.38 10.89
C ASN A 7 -3.19 -5.96 10.87
N LEU A 8 -3.92 -5.07 10.19
CA LEU A 8 -3.64 -3.64 10.20
C LEU A 8 -3.89 -3.06 11.60
N SER A 9 -3.02 -2.15 12.05
CA SER A 9 -3.28 -1.33 13.24
C SER A 9 -4.51 -0.44 13.04
N LEU A 10 -5.06 0.11 14.13
CA LEU A 10 -6.21 1.02 14.04
C LEU A 10 -5.92 2.25 13.16
N GLU A 11 -4.71 2.80 13.28
CA GLU A 11 -4.25 3.94 12.49
C GLU A 11 -4.13 3.57 11.00
N GLN A 12 -3.61 2.38 10.70
CA GLN A 12 -3.55 1.88 9.33
C GLN A 12 -4.94 1.63 8.75
N GLN A 13 -5.89 1.14 9.54
CA GLN A 13 -7.29 0.99 9.12
C GLN A 13 -7.95 2.34 8.84
N PHE A 14 -7.68 3.36 9.66
CA PHE A 14 -8.14 4.73 9.43
C PHE A 14 -7.56 5.29 8.13
N GLU A 15 -6.26 5.09 7.90
CA GLU A 15 -5.59 5.53 6.68
C GLU A 15 -6.17 4.84 5.44
N MET A 16 -6.48 3.55 5.53
CA MET A 16 -7.17 2.82 4.46
C MET A 16 -8.57 3.40 4.16
N LYS A 17 -9.29 3.89 5.18
CA LYS A 17 -10.57 4.60 4.96
C LYS A 17 -10.34 5.92 4.21
N ARG A 18 -9.36 6.71 4.63
CA ARG A 18 -8.99 7.98 3.98
C ARG A 18 -8.61 7.79 2.51
N ILE A 19 -7.81 6.77 2.21
CA ILE A 19 -7.42 6.43 0.82
C ILE A 19 -8.64 6.04 -0.01
N ARG A 20 -9.55 5.21 0.54
CA ARG A 20 -10.79 4.81 -0.17
C ARG A 20 -11.68 6.02 -0.48
N ASP A 21 -11.84 6.93 0.46
CA ASP A 21 -12.68 8.11 0.25
C ASP A 21 -12.05 9.08 -0.77
N ALA A 22 -10.72 9.24 -0.76
CA ALA A 22 -10.00 10.00 -1.78
C ALA A 22 -10.11 9.36 -3.19
N ALA A 23 -10.05 8.01 -3.26
CA ALA A 23 -10.14 7.30 -4.53
C ALA A 23 -11.49 7.48 -5.24
N LYS A 24 -12.58 7.68 -4.50
CA LYS A 24 -13.92 7.95 -5.07
C LYS A 24 -13.98 9.25 -5.88
N GLY A 25 -13.12 10.22 -5.56
CA GLY A 25 -13.03 11.51 -6.25
C GLY A 25 -12.02 11.54 -7.40
N MET A 26 -11.34 10.43 -7.70
CA MET A 26 -10.32 10.40 -8.76
C MET A 26 -10.95 10.25 -10.14
N SER A 27 -10.43 11.00 -11.10
CA SER A 27 -10.63 10.68 -12.51
C SER A 27 -9.96 9.34 -12.85
N ARG A 28 -10.39 8.73 -13.97
CA ARG A 28 -9.81 7.47 -14.47
C ARG A 28 -8.29 7.58 -14.68
N GLU A 29 -7.82 8.69 -15.22
CA GLU A 29 -6.38 8.91 -15.48
C GLU A 29 -5.58 8.98 -14.18
N GLN A 30 -6.07 9.72 -13.19
CA GLN A 30 -5.45 9.81 -11.87
C GLN A 30 -5.42 8.45 -11.17
N ALA A 31 -6.50 7.67 -11.25
CA ALA A 31 -6.57 6.34 -10.66
C ALA A 31 -5.56 5.37 -11.31
N LEU A 32 -5.44 5.39 -12.64
CA LEU A 32 -4.49 4.54 -13.36
C LEU A 32 -3.04 4.92 -13.10
N ASP A 33 -2.72 6.22 -13.08
CA ASP A 33 -1.38 6.71 -12.74
C ASP A 33 -1.00 6.31 -11.30
N LEU A 34 -1.91 6.48 -10.35
CA LEU A 34 -1.70 6.05 -8.97
C LEU A 34 -1.48 4.55 -8.86
N LEU A 35 -2.26 3.74 -9.59
CA LEU A 35 -2.14 2.29 -9.58
C LEU A 35 -0.77 1.83 -10.10
N LEU A 36 -0.27 2.44 -11.18
CA LEU A 36 1.07 2.15 -11.72
C LEU A 36 2.17 2.51 -10.71
N LYS A 37 2.06 3.66 -10.05
CA LYS A 37 2.99 4.09 -8.99
C LYS A 37 2.97 3.13 -7.79
N ALA A 38 1.80 2.75 -7.32
CA ALA A 38 1.64 1.81 -6.22
C ALA A 38 2.21 0.43 -6.55
N SER A 39 1.97 -0.07 -7.77
CA SER A 39 2.52 -1.34 -8.27
C SER A 39 4.05 -1.33 -8.28
N ARG A 40 4.67 -0.22 -8.73
CA ARG A 40 6.13 -0.05 -8.68
C ARG A 40 6.64 -0.04 -7.24
N LEU A 41 5.95 0.66 -6.34
CA LEU A 41 6.35 0.75 -4.94
C LEU A 41 6.27 -0.61 -4.23
N LEU A 42 5.29 -1.44 -4.57
CA LEU A 42 5.19 -2.82 -4.06
C LEU A 42 6.42 -3.64 -4.44
N MET A 43 6.85 -3.60 -5.71
CA MET A 43 8.07 -4.32 -6.14
C MET A 43 9.31 -3.88 -5.36
N ILE A 44 9.48 -2.57 -5.16
CA ILE A 44 10.59 -2.03 -4.37
C ILE A 44 10.52 -2.51 -2.93
N LYS A 45 9.34 -2.45 -2.29
CA LYS A 45 9.14 -2.90 -0.91
C LYS A 45 9.40 -4.41 -0.75
N THR A 46 9.00 -5.23 -1.73
CA THR A 46 9.30 -6.67 -1.74
C THR A 46 10.80 -6.92 -1.80
N ASN A 47 11.55 -6.19 -2.63
CA ASN A 47 13.00 -6.32 -2.70
C ASN A 47 13.68 -5.90 -1.40
N VAL A 48 13.22 -4.81 -0.78
CA VAL A 48 13.74 -4.35 0.52
C VAL A 48 13.46 -5.40 1.60
N ALA A 49 12.23 -5.89 1.72
CA ALA A 49 11.88 -6.92 2.69
C ALA A 49 12.71 -8.20 2.50
N ARG A 50 12.93 -8.62 1.25
CA ARG A 50 13.80 -9.77 0.93
C ARG A 50 15.25 -9.52 1.37
N ASN A 51 15.78 -8.33 1.17
CA ASN A 51 17.15 -8.00 1.54
C ASN A 51 17.35 -7.85 3.05
N LEU A 52 16.31 -7.43 3.80
CA LEU A 52 16.34 -7.36 5.26
C LEU A 52 16.13 -8.71 5.95
N ALA A 53 15.51 -9.67 5.26
CA ALA A 53 15.34 -11.03 5.76
C ALA A 53 16.56 -11.94 5.52
N LYS A 54 17.51 -11.48 4.71
CA LYS A 54 18.84 -12.09 4.53
C LYS A 54 19.79 -11.57 5.59
#